data_AF-A0A419SZN0-F1
#
_entry.id   AF-A0A419SZN0-F1
#
_cell.length_a   1.000
_cell.length_b   1.000
_cell.length_c   1.000
_cell.angle_alpha   90.00
_cell.angle_beta   90.00
_cell.angle_gamma   90.00
#
_symmetry.space_group_name_H-M   'P 1'
#
loop_
_entity.id
_entity.type
_entity.pdbx_description
1 polymer ?
#
loop_
_entity_poly.entity_id
_entity_poly.type
_entity_poly.pdbx_seq_one_letter_code
_entity_poly.pdbx_strand_id
1 'polypeptide(L)'
;MDNKRVAEDTFGALIQEEYERIKRMKSTTEVTDFGKLNKIIIGILPGDGIGPIIMEQALRVLKKLVRGEIDRGKPCLKQSTAQLPV
;
A
#
# COMPACT_ATOMS: atom_id res chain seq x y z
N MET A 1 36.38 10.28 -12.09
CA MET A 1 35.37 10.95 -11.26
C MET A 1 35.37 10.28 -9.91
N ASP A 2 35.22 11.04 -8.82
CA ASP A 2 35.18 10.48 -7.47
C ASP A 2 33.81 9.85 -7.23
N ASN A 3 33.74 8.53 -7.41
CA ASN A 3 32.48 7.76 -7.32
C ASN A 3 31.78 7.93 -5.97
N LYS A 4 32.54 8.20 -4.90
CA LYS A 4 31.97 8.48 -3.58
C LYS A 4 31.12 9.75 -3.60
N ARG A 5 31.67 10.83 -4.17
CA ARG A 5 30.98 12.12 -4.25
C ARG A 5 29.73 12.05 -5.14
N VAL A 6 29.81 11.33 -6.26
CA VAL A 6 28.64 11.09 -7.13
C VAL A 6 27.54 10.33 -6.40
N ALA A 7 27.89 9.34 -5.58
CA ALA A 7 26.92 8.59 -4.78
C ALA A 7 26.26 9.45 -3.69
N GLU A 8 27.05 10.29 -3.00
CA GLU A 8 26.55 11.24 -2.00
C GLU A 8 25.58 12.25 -2.61
N ASP A 9 25.92 12.83 -3.77
CA ASP A 9 25.06 13.79 -4.46
C ASP A 9 23.75 13.14 -4.94
N THR A 10 23.82 11.93 -5.50
CA THR A 10 22.64 11.19 -5.98
C THR A 10 21.73 10.79 -4.82
N PHE A 11 22.30 10.30 -3.72
CA PHE A 11 21.53 9.93 -2.54
C PHE A 11 20.91 11.16 -1.86
N GLY A 12 21.65 12.27 -1.78
CA GLY A 12 21.15 13.54 -1.26
C GLY A 12 19.96 14.06 -2.05
N ALA A 13 20.00 13.97 -3.39
CA ALA A 13 18.88 14.34 -4.25
C ALA A 13 17.62 13.50 -3.97
N LEU A 14 17.77 12.18 -3.81
CA LEU A 14 16.66 11.28 -3.46
C LEU A 14 16.02 11.64 -2.12
N ILE A 15 16.84 11.92 -1.09
CA ILE A 15 16.35 12.33 0.22
C ILE A 15 15.59 13.65 0.14
N GLN A 16 16.09 14.62 -0.63
CA GLN A 16 15.44 15.91 -0.81
C GLN A 16 14.08 15.78 -1.51
N GLU A 17 13.98 14.96 -2.56
CA GLU A 17 12.72 14.66 -3.24
C GLU A 17 11.68 14.06 -2.27
N GLU A 18 12.11 13.11 -1.43
CA GLU A 18 11.24 12.50 -0.42
C GLU A 18 10.79 13.50 0.65
N TYR A 19 11.65 14.42 1.08
CA TYR A 19 11.26 15.49 2.00
C TYR A 19 10.18 16.40 1.41
N GLU A 20 10.29 16.76 0.13
CA GLU A 20 9.27 17.55 -0.56
C GLU A 20 7.96 16.78 -0.71
N ARG A 21 8.02 15.48 -0.99
CA ARG A 21 6.85 14.59 -1.03
C ARG A 21 6.13 14.57 0.32
N ILE A 22 6.86 14.43 1.42
CA ILE A 22 6.32 14.45 2.78
C ILE A 22 5.68 15.81 3.09
N LYS A 23 6.30 16.93 2.71
CA LYS A 23 5.72 18.27 2.90
C LYS A 23 4.39 18.40 2.19
N ARG A 24 4.28 17.95 0.93
CA ARG A 24 3.01 17.94 0.18
C ARG A 24 1.94 17.10 0.89
N MET A 25 2.29 15.88 1.30
CA MET A 25 1.36 14.99 2.02
C MET A 25 0.85 15.60 3.33
N LYS A 26 1.72 16.27 4.10
CA LYS A 26 1.33 16.93 5.35
C LYS A 26 0.46 18.18 5.14
N SER A 27 0.59 18.85 4.00
CA SER A 27 -0.26 19.99 3.64
C SER A 27 -1.65 19.61 3.13
N THR A 28 -1.85 18.32 2.78
CA THR A 28 -3.15 17.80 2.38
C THR A 28 -3.99 17.50 3.62
N THR A 29 -4.98 18.36 3.88
CA THR A 29 -5.92 18.25 5.02
C THR A 29 -7.14 17.38 4.72
N GLU A 30 -7.33 16.96 3.48
CA GLU A 30 -8.51 16.19 3.06
C GLU A 30 -8.36 14.70 3.40
N VAL A 31 -8.96 14.30 4.52
CA VAL A 31 -9.15 12.88 4.84
C VAL A 31 -10.21 12.32 3.89
N THR A 32 -9.86 11.30 3.11
CA THR A 32 -10.83 10.62 2.23
C THR A 32 -11.94 9.97 3.06
N ASP A 33 -13.18 10.37 2.82
CA ASP A 33 -14.36 9.79 3.44
C ASP A 33 -14.75 8.49 2.73
N PHE A 34 -14.24 7.37 3.24
CA PHE A 34 -14.54 6.02 2.72
C PHE A 34 -16.02 5.62 2.85
N GLY A 35 -16.80 6.32 3.68
CA GLY A 35 -18.25 6.11 3.80
C GLY A 35 -18.97 6.42 2.49
N LYS A 36 -18.54 7.50 1.81
CA LYS A 36 -19.14 8.03 0.57
C LYS A 36 -18.67 7.34 -0.72
N LEU A 37 -17.63 6.51 -0.65
CA LEU A 37 -17.12 5.82 -1.83
C LEU A 37 -18.03 4.64 -2.19
N ASN A 38 -18.42 4.58 -3.47
CA ASN A 38 -19.18 3.45 -4.02
C ASN A 38 -18.37 2.15 -4.02
N LYS A 39 -17.03 2.25 -4.12
CA LYS A 39 -16.12 1.11 -4.19
C LYS A 39 -14.84 1.37 -3.41
N ILE A 40 -14.39 0.37 -2.68
CA ILE A 40 -13.12 0.36 -1.96
C ILE A 40 -12.29 -0.81 -2.49
N ILE A 41 -11.09 -0.56 -2.99
CA ILE A 41 -10.19 -1.62 -3.45
C ILE A 41 -9.23 -1.95 -2.31
N ILE A 42 -9.21 -3.20 -1.89
CA ILE A 42 -8.29 -3.70 -0.85
C ILE A 42 -7.28 -4.60 -1.54
N GLY A 43 -6.03 -4.12 -1.61
CA GLY A 43 -4.90 -4.90 -2.10
C GLY A 43 -4.46 -5.93 -1.06
N ILE A 44 -4.20 -7.16 -1.52
CA ILE A 44 -3.71 -8.26 -0.68
C ILE A 44 -2.26 -8.54 -1.06
N LEU A 45 -1.36 -8.31 -0.11
CA LEU A 45 0.06 -8.61 -0.24
C LEU A 45 0.44 -9.59 0.89
N PRO A 46 0.57 -10.90 0.59
CA PRO A 46 0.84 -11.90 1.62
C PRO A 46 2.25 -11.80 2.22
N GLY A 47 3.21 -11.17 1.53
CA GLY A 47 4.61 -11.11 1.95
C GLY A 47 5.28 -12.49 1.89
N ASP A 48 6.44 -12.61 2.55
CA ASP A 48 7.28 -13.81 2.52
C ASP A 48 7.19 -14.63 3.82
N GLY A 49 7.88 -15.77 3.87
CA GLY A 49 7.91 -16.67 5.03
C GLY A 49 6.55 -17.30 5.30
N ILE A 50 6.02 -17.11 6.53
CA ILE A 50 4.67 -17.60 6.91
C ILE A 50 3.55 -16.68 6.43
N GLY A 51 3.88 -15.56 5.80
CA GLY A 51 2.95 -14.55 5.31
C GLY A 51 1.79 -15.11 4.48
N PRO A 52 2.03 -15.98 3.47
CA PRO A 52 0.95 -16.62 2.71
C PRO A 52 -0.05 -17.39 3.58
N ILE A 53 0.44 -18.17 4.55
CA ILE A 53 -0.39 -19.01 5.41
C ILE A 53 -1.25 -18.16 6.35
N ILE A 54 -0.66 -17.13 6.97
CA ILE A 54 -1.41 -16.22 7.85
C ILE A 54 -2.41 -15.39 7.05
N MET A 55 -2.04 -14.97 5.83
CA MET A 55 -2.91 -14.18 4.97
C MET A 55 -4.20 -14.92 4.63
N GLU A 56 -4.16 -16.24 4.42
CA GLU A 56 -5.37 -17.04 4.24
C GLU A 56 -6.33 -16.92 5.45
N GLN A 57 -5.78 -16.96 6.67
CA GLN A 57 -6.58 -16.83 7.89
C GLN A 57 -7.14 -15.41 8.05
N ALA A 58 -6.33 -14.38 7.75
CA ALA A 58 -6.76 -12.99 7.76
C ALA A 58 -7.91 -12.74 6.77
N LEU A 59 -7.79 -13.26 5.54
CA LEU A 59 -8.85 -13.15 4.53
C LEU A 59 -10.11 -13.91 4.94
N ARG A 60 -10.00 -15.07 5.59
CA ARG A 60 -11.15 -15.80 6.12
C ARG A 60 -11.94 -14.96 7.12
N VAL A 61 -11.25 -14.35 8.09
CA VAL A 61 -11.87 -13.51 9.11
C VAL A 61 -12.45 -12.24 8.48
N LEU A 62 -11.69 -11.55 7.62
CA LEU A 62 -12.15 -10.34 6.92
C LEU A 62 -13.43 -10.60 6.14
N LYS A 63 -13.46 -11.64 5.29
CA LYS A 63 -14.65 -12.01 4.50
C LYS A 63 -15.86 -12.32 5.37
N LYS A 64 -15.65 -12.85 6.58
CA LYS A 64 -16.74 -13.10 7.53
C LYS A 64 -17.28 -11.80 8.13
N LEU A 65 -16.40 -10.87 8.50
CA LEU A 65 -16.76 -9.60 9.14
C LEU A 65 -17.46 -8.64 8.17
N VAL A 66 -16.98 -8.52 6.93
CA VAL A 66 -17.50 -7.57 5.94
C VAL A 66 -18.39 -8.22 4.88
N ARG A 67 -18.99 -9.37 5.21
CA ARG A 67 -19.78 -10.17 4.25
C ARG A 67 -20.89 -9.33 3.60
N GLY A 68 -21.63 -8.57 4.41
CA GLY A 68 -22.73 -7.75 3.90
C GLY A 68 -22.27 -6.66 2.93
N GLU A 69 -21.09 -6.08 3.16
CA GLU A 69 -20.50 -5.07 2.29
C GLU A 69 -20.02 -5.70 0.98
N ILE A 70 -19.38 -6.87 1.04
CA ILE A 70 -18.94 -7.65 -0.14
C ILE A 70 -20.14 -8.00 -1.01
N ASP A 71 -21.24 -8.48 -0.41
CA ASP A 71 -22.47 -8.84 -1.11
C ASP A 71 -23.11 -7.61 -1.80
N ARG A 72 -22.93 -6.42 -1.21
CA ARG A 72 -23.32 -5.11 -1.81
C ARG A 72 -22.31 -4.59 -2.85
N GLY A 73 -21.23 -5.30 -3.12
CA GLY A 73 -20.21 -4.95 -4.11
C GLY A 73 -19.27 -3.81 -3.70
N LYS A 74 -19.26 -3.40 -2.42
CA LYS A 74 -18.53 -2.21 -1.95
C LYS A 74 -17.01 -2.46 -1.85
N PRO A 75 -16.49 -3.39 -1.02
CA PRO A 75 -15.09 -3.77 -1.04
C PRO A 75 -14.80 -4.79 -2.15
N CYS A 76 -13.76 -4.52 -2.94
CA CYS A 76 -13.20 -5.43 -3.93
C CYS A 76 -11.81 -5.88 -3.46
N LEU A 77 -11.70 -7.16 -3.11
CA LEU A 77 -10.43 -7.76 -2.74
C LEU A 77 -9.63 -8.08 -4.00
N LYS A 78 -8.42 -7.54 -4.13
CA LYS A 78 -7.51 -7.83 -5.25
C LYS A 78 -6.21 -8.41 -4.72
N GLN A 79 -5.84 -9.59 -5.21
CA GLN A 79 -4.50 -10.12 -4.97
C GLN A 79 -3.49 -9.32 -5.80
N SER A 80 -2.37 -8.96 -5.16
CA SER A 80 -1.24 -8.41 -5.88
C SER A 80 -0.65 -9.50 -6.77
N THR A 81 -0.56 -9.24 -8.08
CA THR A 81 0.15 -10.10 -9.04
C THR A 81 1.64 -9.79 -9.11
N ALA A 82 2.12 -8.83 -8.29
CA ALA A 82 3.54 -8.53 -8.22
C ALA A 82 4.25 -9.67 -7.47
N GLN A 83 4.70 -10.67 -8.21
CA GLN A 83 5.89 -11.41 -7.82
C GLN A 83 7.01 -10.36 -7.73
N LEU A 84 7.54 -10.10 -6.54
CA LEU A 84 8.77 -9.34 -6.42
C LEU A 84 9.80 -10.06 -7.31
N PRO A 85 10.36 -9.41 -8.35
CA PRO A 85 11.51 -9.99 -9.03
C PRO A 85 12.60 -10.11 -7.96
N VAL A 86 13.01 -11.35 -7.72
CA VAL A 86 14.21 -11.66 -6.94
C VAL A 86 15.42 -11.25 -7.76
#